data_AF-F2IDI5-F1
#
_entry.id   AF-F2IDI5-F1
#
_cell.length_a   1.000
_cell.length_b   1.000
_cell.length_c   1.000
_cell.angle_alpha   90.00
_cell.angle_beta   90.00
_cell.angle_gamma   90.00
#
_symmetry.space_group_name_H-M   'P 1'
#
loop_
_entity.id
_entity.type
_entity.pdbx_description
1 polymer ?
#
loop_
_entity_poly.entity_id
_entity_poly.type
_entity_poly.pdbx_seq_one_letter_code
_entity_poly.pdbx_strand_id
1 'polypeptide(L)'
;MKIQYNKKYVSELIANTDLHAGGIFFCIIYRDCLEFFDNGMVEITKKVVDAFRPMDDMDERHLERYKLSGTYSFNDRGYLICSFEEAFLKYTGIFTEKDKSMLPFHIYDSRLSRSYR
;
A
#
# COMPACT_ATOMS: atom_id res chain seq x y z
N MET A 1 -14.86 9.39 -14.00
CA MET A 1 -14.62 8.64 -12.76
C MET A 1 -13.91 9.56 -11.78
N LYS A 2 -14.26 9.57 -10.49
CA LYS A 2 -13.72 10.54 -9.54
C LYS A 2 -13.28 9.84 -8.26
N ILE A 3 -12.02 10.04 -7.88
CA ILE A 3 -11.49 9.65 -6.57
C ILE A 3 -12.22 10.46 -5.50
N GLN A 4 -12.48 9.83 -4.36
CA GLN A 4 -13.03 10.49 -3.19
C GLN A 4 -11.87 10.97 -2.32
N TYR A 5 -11.80 12.29 -2.11
CA TYR A 5 -10.78 12.90 -1.27
C TYR A 5 -11.09 12.69 0.22
N ASN A 6 -10.04 12.61 1.05
CA ASN A 6 -10.14 12.37 2.49
C ASN A 6 -10.90 11.09 2.85
N LYS A 7 -10.86 10.12 1.93
CA LYS A 7 -11.42 8.78 2.12
C LYS A 7 -10.31 7.76 1.99
N LYS A 8 -10.28 6.83 2.94
CA LYS A 8 -9.37 5.69 2.92
C LYS A 8 -9.92 4.58 2.03
N TYR A 9 -9.14 4.23 1.01
CA TYR A 9 -9.27 3.01 0.24
C TYR A 9 -8.44 1.94 0.93
N VAL A 10 -9.06 0.82 1.27
CA VAL A 10 -8.43 -0.22 2.09
C VAL A 10 -8.20 -1.45 1.23
N SER A 11 -7.02 -2.04 1.33
CA SER A 11 -6.70 -3.31 0.67
C SER A 11 -7.45 -4.49 1.29
N GLU A 12 -7.29 -5.65 0.66
CA GLU A 12 -7.50 -6.94 1.33
C GLU A 12 -6.53 -7.12 2.52
N LEU A 13 -6.72 -8.18 3.30
CA LEU A 13 -5.79 -8.53 4.37
C LEU A 13 -4.44 -8.97 3.81
N ILE A 14 -3.38 -8.44 4.40
CA ILE A 14 -1.99 -8.76 4.10
C ILE A 14 -1.36 -9.33 5.38
N ALA A 15 -0.52 -10.35 5.25
CA ALA A 15 0.24 -10.90 6.37
C ALA A 15 1.72 -10.59 6.19
N ASN A 16 2.33 -9.95 7.19
CA ASN A 16 3.78 -9.93 7.35
C ASN A 16 4.18 -11.13 8.22
N THR A 17 5.03 -12.02 7.70
CA THR A 17 5.33 -13.31 8.35
C THR A 17 6.82 -13.55 8.44
N ASP A 18 7.28 -14.15 9.54
CA ASP A 18 8.66 -14.60 9.71
C ASP A 18 8.71 -15.97 10.42
N LEU A 19 9.80 -16.71 10.22
CA LEU A 19 10.09 -18.00 10.83
C LEU A 19 11.51 -17.99 11.43
N HIS A 20 11.60 -17.90 12.75
CA HIS A 20 12.88 -17.88 13.45
C HIS A 20 13.43 -19.28 13.78
N ALA A 21 14.70 -19.31 14.18
CA ALA A 21 15.36 -20.51 14.70
C ALA A 21 14.52 -21.13 15.83
N GLY A 22 14.28 -22.44 15.73
CA GLY A 22 13.35 -23.17 16.62
C GLY A 22 11.95 -23.38 16.04
N GLY A 23 11.66 -22.91 14.82
CA GLY A 23 10.39 -23.18 14.12
C GLY A 23 9.22 -22.35 14.64
N ILE A 24 9.50 -21.23 15.30
CA ILE A 24 8.47 -20.33 15.81
C ILE A 24 8.02 -19.41 14.67
N PHE A 25 6.72 -19.45 14.40
CA PHE A 25 6.05 -18.65 13.38
C PHE A 25 5.52 -17.34 13.98
N PHE A 26 5.86 -16.22 13.34
CA PHE A 26 5.45 -14.86 13.69
C PHE A 26 4.60 -14.30 12.56
N CYS A 27 3.51 -13.61 12.90
CA CYS A 27 2.58 -13.08 11.91
C CYS A 27 1.91 -11.81 12.39
N ILE A 28 1.97 -10.76 11.57
CA ILE A 28 1.14 -9.56 11.75
C ILE A 28 0.25 -9.40 10.53
N ILE A 29 -1.06 -9.44 10.76
CA ILE A 29 -2.09 -9.23 9.76
C ILE A 29 -2.44 -7.74 9.77
N TYR A 30 -2.38 -7.11 8.61
CA TYR A 30 -2.68 -5.69 8.44
C TYR A 30 -3.37 -5.42 7.10
N ARG A 31 -3.78 -4.17 6.89
CA ARG A 31 -4.25 -3.67 5.59
C ARG A 31 -3.50 -2.40 5.20
N ASP A 32 -3.20 -2.25 3.92
CA ASP A 32 -2.78 -0.97 3.38
C ASP A 32 -4.00 -0.05 3.25
N CYS A 33 -3.79 1.22 3.58
CA CYS A 33 -4.80 2.26 3.53
C CYS A 33 -4.27 3.42 2.69
N LEU A 34 -4.89 3.63 1.53
CA LEU A 34 -4.54 4.66 0.58
C LEU A 34 -5.54 5.82 0.70
N GLU A 35 -5.04 7.04 0.91
CA GLU A 35 -5.86 8.25 1.06
C GLU A 35 -5.41 9.33 0.08
N PHE A 36 -6.37 9.93 -0.61
CA PHE A 36 -6.13 10.96 -1.60
C PHE A 36 -6.56 12.32 -1.08
N PHE A 37 -5.76 13.34 -1.37
CA PHE A 37 -5.99 14.71 -0.95
C PHE A 37 -6.22 15.60 -2.17
N ASP A 38 -7.00 16.66 -2.00
CA ASP A 38 -7.39 17.59 -3.08
C ASP A 38 -6.21 18.40 -3.65
N ASN A 39 -5.10 18.46 -2.92
CA ASN A 39 -3.84 19.09 -3.34
C ASN A 39 -2.96 18.22 -4.25
N GLY A 40 -3.43 17.05 -4.70
CA GLY A 40 -2.67 16.14 -5.56
C GLY A 40 -1.75 15.18 -4.80
N MET A 41 -1.81 15.17 -3.45
CA MET A 41 -1.07 14.24 -2.62
C MET A 41 -1.84 12.94 -2.39
N VAL A 42 -1.10 11.86 -2.20
CA VAL A 42 -1.63 10.56 -1.80
C VAL A 42 -0.76 9.99 -0.68
N GLU A 43 -1.37 9.33 0.29
CA GLU A 43 -0.66 8.69 1.40
C GLU A 43 -1.02 7.22 1.52
N ILE A 44 -0.01 6.39 1.77
CA ILE A 44 -0.16 5.01 2.21
C ILE A 44 0.12 4.96 3.71
N THR A 45 -0.83 4.40 4.44
CA THR A 45 -0.66 4.01 5.85
C THR A 45 -0.98 2.53 6.00
N LYS A 46 -0.55 1.92 7.11
CA LYS A 46 -0.92 0.54 7.43
C LYS A 46 -1.79 0.51 8.67
N LYS A 47 -2.80 -0.36 8.66
CA LYS A 47 -3.66 -0.62 9.81
C LYS A 47 -3.50 -2.06 10.24
N VAL A 48 -2.93 -2.27 11.42
CA VAL A 48 -2.85 -3.60 12.03
C VAL A 48 -4.26 -4.09 12.36
N VAL A 49 -4.51 -5.36 12.05
CA VAL A 49 -5.77 -6.06 12.28
C VAL A 49 -5.58 -7.11 13.37
N ASP A 50 -4.49 -7.87 13.31
CA ASP A 50 -4.12 -8.86 14.32
C ASP A 50 -2.59 -9.01 14.38
N ALA A 51 -2.05 -9.10 15.59
CA ALA A 51 -0.64 -9.32 15.86
C ALA A 51 -0.47 -10.69 16.53
N PHE A 52 -0.40 -11.75 15.72
CA PHE A 52 -0.25 -13.10 16.21
C PHE A 52 1.22 -13.44 16.42
N ARG A 53 1.66 -13.40 17.69
CA ARG A 53 3.07 -13.57 18.08
C ARG A 53 3.95 -12.60 17.29
N PRO A 54 3.88 -11.28 17.55
CA PRO A 54 4.88 -10.36 17.03
C PRO A 54 6.25 -10.69 17.63
N MET A 55 7.34 -10.42 16.91
CA MET A 55 8.67 -10.74 17.42
C MET A 55 9.01 -9.84 18.62
N ASP A 56 8.59 -8.58 18.53
CA ASP A 56 8.53 -7.62 19.62
C ASP A 56 7.44 -6.56 19.38
N ASP A 57 7.25 -5.66 20.36
CA ASP A 57 6.32 -4.53 20.21
C ASP A 57 6.73 -3.53 19.11
N MET A 58 7.97 -3.58 18.61
CA MET A 58 8.44 -2.67 17.57
C MET A 58 7.86 -3.05 16.20
N ASP A 59 7.60 -4.32 15.94
CA ASP A 59 7.00 -4.76 14.68
C ASP A 59 5.61 -4.17 14.45
N GLU A 60 4.74 -4.24 15.47
CA GLU A 60 3.41 -3.64 15.42
C GLU A 60 3.50 -2.11 15.30
N ARG A 61 4.30 -1.48 16.16
CA ARG A 61 4.48 -0.02 16.14
C ARG A 61 5.07 0.48 14.82
N HIS A 62 5.93 -0.29 14.18
CA HIS A 62 6.49 0.06 12.87
C HIS A 62 5.39 0.12 11.82
N LEU A 63 4.49 -0.88 11.79
CA LEU A 63 3.36 -0.89 10.87
C LEU A 63 2.37 0.23 11.18
N GLU A 64 2.00 0.44 12.45
CA GLU A 64 1.06 1.51 12.82
C GLU A 64 1.58 2.91 12.53
N ARG A 65 2.91 3.12 12.62
CA ARG A 65 3.57 4.39 12.30
C ARG A 65 3.95 4.49 10.83
N TYR A 66 3.77 3.43 10.05
CA TYR A 66 4.12 3.43 8.63
C TYR A 66 3.28 4.49 7.91
N LYS A 67 3.97 5.44 7.29
CA LYS A 67 3.39 6.45 6.46
C LYS A 67 4.32 6.73 5.28
N LEU A 68 3.77 6.64 4.08
CA LEU A 68 4.47 6.94 2.85
C LEU A 68 3.63 7.93 2.05
N SER A 69 4.17 9.14 1.86
CA SER A 69 3.53 10.20 1.08
C SER A 69 4.05 10.19 -0.36
N GLY A 70 3.18 10.55 -1.28
CA GLY A 70 3.48 10.63 -2.71
C GLY A 70 2.53 11.57 -3.42
N THR A 71 2.62 11.58 -4.75
CA THR A 71 1.73 12.38 -5.61
C THR A 71 0.89 11.47 -6.48
N TYR A 72 -0.25 11.97 -6.95
CA TYR A 72 -1.07 11.24 -7.90
C TYR A 72 -1.54 12.10 -9.07
N SER A 73 -1.78 11.45 -10.21
CA SER A 73 -2.33 12.07 -11.41
C SER A 73 -3.13 11.07 -12.24
N PHE A 74 -3.90 11.56 -13.21
CA PHE A 74 -4.50 10.72 -14.23
C PHE A 74 -3.73 10.87 -15.53
N ASN A 75 -3.44 9.76 -16.21
CA ASN A 75 -2.88 9.80 -17.55
C ASN A 75 -3.97 9.95 -18.62
N ASP A 76 -3.57 10.11 -19.88
CA ASP A 76 -4.48 10.27 -21.03
C ASP A 76 -5.41 9.08 -21.26
N ARG A 77 -5.07 7.90 -20.72
CA ARG A 77 -5.90 6.69 -20.78
C ARG A 77 -6.88 6.59 -19.61
N GLY A 78 -6.93 7.59 -18.74
CA GLY A 78 -7.78 7.61 -17.54
C GLY A 78 -7.29 6.72 -16.40
N TYR A 79 -6.04 6.24 -16.46
CA TYR A 79 -5.45 5.47 -15.36
C TYR A 79 -4.94 6.41 -14.28
N LEU A 80 -5.18 6.01 -13.03
CA LEU A 80 -4.63 6.67 -11.86
C LEU A 80 -3.18 6.25 -11.66
N ILE A 81 -2.27 7.20 -11.66
CA ILE A 81 -0.86 7.01 -11.38
C ILE A 81 -0.56 7.59 -10.01
N CYS A 82 -0.05 6.78 -9.09
CA CYS A 82 0.50 7.24 -7.82
C CYS A 82 2.02 7.03 -7.84
N SER A 83 2.78 8.05 -7.46
CA SER A 83 4.25 8.03 -7.44
C SER A 83 4.73 8.28 -6.02
N PHE A 84 5.51 7.33 -5.50
CA PHE A 84 6.15 7.41 -4.19
C PHE A 84 7.68 7.35 -4.40
N GLU A 85 8.26 8.48 -4.78
CA GLU A 85 9.65 8.57 -5.26
C GLU A 85 10.65 8.08 -4.21
N GLU A 86 10.49 8.50 -2.95
CA GLU A 86 11.37 8.10 -1.84
C GLU A 86 11.36 6.59 -1.58
N ALA A 87 10.26 5.92 -1.91
CA ALA A 87 10.12 4.47 -1.75
C ALA A 87 10.43 3.69 -3.04
N PHE A 88 10.76 4.37 -4.15
CA PHE A 88 10.97 3.74 -5.46
C PHE A 88 9.74 2.97 -5.96
N LEU A 89 8.53 3.38 -5.53
CA LEU A 89 7.27 2.71 -5.82
C LEU A 89 6.40 3.54 -6.77
N LYS A 90 5.77 2.86 -7.72
CA LYS A 90 4.76 3.44 -8.61
C LYS A 90 3.55 2.54 -8.69
N TYR A 91 2.37 3.09 -8.40
CA TYR A 91 1.11 2.36 -8.48
C TYR A 91 0.32 2.87 -9.70
N THR A 92 -0.16 1.96 -10.52
CA THR A 92 -1.04 2.27 -11.67
C THR A 92 -2.37 1.57 -11.47
N GLY A 93 -3.43 2.34 -11.24
CA GLY A 93 -4.76 1.82 -10.93
C GLY A 93 -5.84 2.29 -11.89
N ILE A 94 -6.96 1.57 -11.88
CA ILE A 94 -8.17 1.87 -12.65
C ILE A 94 -9.39 1.40 -11.87
N PHE A 95 -10.49 2.16 -11.88
CA PHE A 95 -11.72 1.68 -11.23
C PHE A 95 -12.36 0.58 -12.07
N THR A 96 -12.93 -0.42 -11.40
CA THR A 96 -13.61 -1.52 -12.11
C THR A 96 -14.94 -1.07 -12.72
N GLU A 97 -15.36 -1.72 -13.80
CA GLU A 97 -16.60 -1.36 -14.52
C GLU A 97 -17.85 -1.74 -13.73
N LYS A 98 -17.85 -2.93 -13.11
CA LYS A 98 -18.98 -3.49 -12.37
C LYS A 98 -19.17 -2.84 -11.00
N ASP A 99 -18.07 -2.60 -10.28
CA ASP A 99 -18.07 -1.92 -8.99
C ASP A 99 -17.08 -0.74 -9.00
N LYS A 100 -17.63 0.46 -9.15
CA LYS A 100 -16.85 1.71 -9.22
C LYS A 100 -16.27 2.14 -7.87
N SER A 101 -16.53 1.40 -6.79
CA SER A 101 -15.84 1.60 -5.50
C SER A 101 -14.50 0.86 -5.44
N MET A 102 -14.31 -0.18 -6.27
CA MET A 102 -13.09 -0.98 -6.31
C MET A 102 -12.04 -0.34 -7.22
N LEU A 103 -10.80 -0.33 -6.74
CA LEU A 103 -9.66 0.29 -7.41
C LEU A 103 -8.45 -0.66 -7.33
N PRO A 104 -8.32 -1.62 -8.26
CA PRO A 104 -7.12 -2.44 -8.40
C PRO A 104 -5.90 -1.59 -8.80
N PHE A 105 -4.73 -2.00 -8.34
CA PHE A 105 -3.45 -1.40 -8.69
C PHE A 105 -2.46 -2.45 -9.19
N HIS A 106 -1.74 -2.10 -10.27
CA HIS A 106 -0.45 -2.69 -10.58
C HIS A 106 0.64 -1.94 -9.80
N ILE A 107 1.46 -2.67 -9.05
CA ILE A 107 2.53 -2.11 -8.22
C ILE A 107 3.87 -2.41 -8.89
N TYR A 108 4.63 -1.35 -9.14
CA TYR A 108 5.99 -1.42 -9.66
C TYR A 108 6.98 -0.91 -8.62
N ASP A 109 8.00 -1.72 -8.29
CA ASP A 109 9.13 -1.35 -7.45
C ASP A 109 10.41 -1.34 -8.29
N SER A 110 10.98 -0.17 -8.53
CA SER A 110 12.16 -0.05 -9.39
C SER A 110 13.42 -0.65 -8.78
N ARG A 111 13.43 -0.98 -7.48
CA ARG A 111 14.56 -1.68 -6.85
C ARG A 111 14.58 -3.16 -7.21
N LEU A 112 13.40 -3.71 -7.54
CA LEU A 112 13.23 -5.11 -7.93
C LEU A 112 13.37 -5.32 -9.44
N SER A 113 13.33 -4.26 -10.25
CA SER A 113 13.64 -4.35 -11.67
C SER A 113 15.13 -4.63 -11.85
N ARG A 114 15.49 -5.91 -12.04
CA ARG A 114 16.84 -6.28 -12.50
C ARG A 114 17.12 -5.56 -13.81
N SER A 115 18.09 -4.66 -13.80
CA SER A 115 18.71 -4.17 -15.03
C SER A 115 19.46 -5.36 -15.66
N TYR A 116 18.84 -6.03 -16.63
CA TYR A 116 19.61 -6.78 -17.61
C TYR A 116 20.35 -5.72 -18.44
N ARG A 117 21.60 -5.45 -18.06
CA ARG A 117 22.60 -4.87 -18.96
C ARG A 117 23.44 -6.00 -19.50
#